data_AF-A0A4R3TS82-F1
#
_entry.id   AF-A0A4R3TS82-F1
#
_cell.length_a   1.000
_cell.length_b   1.000
_cell.length_c   1.000
_cell.angle_alpha   90.00
_cell.angle_beta   90.00
_cell.angle_gamma   90.00
#
_symmetry.space_group_name_H-M   'P 1'
#
loop_
_entity.id
_entity.type
_entity.pdbx_description
1 polymer ?
#
loop_
_entity_poly.entity_id
_entity_poly.type
_entity_poly.pdbx_seq_one_letter_code
_entity_poly.pdbx_strand_id
1 'polypeptide(L)' 'MSVRFSLNRSGGLIGPPRMTFATAGVPADTRATYLNAINASLKACLPLKFTSGFGGALAGKPIAIRYVDNRELAK' A
#
# COMPACT_ATOMS: atom_id res chain seq x y z
N MET A 1 -10.11 0.22 -0.86
CA MET A 1 -9.40 0.57 -2.13
C MET A 1 -8.24 -0.39 -2.35
N SER A 2 -7.69 -0.50 -3.55
CA SER A 2 -6.51 -1.34 -3.81
C SER A 2 -5.33 -0.53 -4.32
N VAL A 3 -4.14 -0.84 -3.81
CA VAL A 3 -2.88 -0.18 -4.16
C VAL A 3 -1.86 -1.24 -4.57
N ARG A 4 -1.06 -0.93 -5.59
CA ARG A 4 0.02 -1.79 -6.08
C ARG A 4 1.37 -1.11 -5.86
N PHE A 5 2.32 -1.85 -5.32
CA PHE A 5 3.71 -1.42 -5.13
C PHE A 5 4.66 -2.63 -5.13
N SER A 6 5.96 -2.38 -5.22
CA SER A 6 6.99 -3.41 -5.11
C SER A 6 7.96 -3.05 -3.99
N LEU A 7 8.63 -4.06 -3.44
CA LEU A 7 9.66 -3.90 -2.41
C LEU A 7 10.98 -4.47 -2.91
N ASN A 8 12.10 -3.90 -2.45
CA ASN A 8 13.42 -4.45 -2.69
C ASN A 8 13.73 -5.58 -1.70
N ARG A 9 14.86 -6.27 -1.89
CA ARG A 9 15.29 -7.40 -1.03
C ARG A 9 15.44 -7.01 0.44
N SER A 10 15.76 -5.75 0.73
CA SER A 10 15.93 -5.20 2.07
C SER A 10 14.63 -4.69 2.68
N GLY A 11 13.49 -4.90 2.03
CA GLY A 11 12.18 -4.45 2.51
C GLY A 11 11.89 -2.96 2.30
N GLY A 12 12.68 -2.25 1.50
CA GLY A 12 12.42 -0.87 1.09
C GLY A 12 11.48 -0.77 -0.11
N LEU A 13 10.79 0.35 -0.26
CA LEU A 13 9.87 0.57 -1.38
C LEU A 13 10.60 0.80 -2.71
N ILE A 14 10.08 0.21 -3.79
CA ILE A 14 10.50 0.51 -5.16
C ILE A 14 9.43 1.37 -5.81
N GLY A 15 9.72 2.66 -5.93
CA GLY A 15 8.79 3.64 -6.50
C GLY A 15 7.58 3.94 -5.60
N PRO A 16 6.76 4.95 -5.94
CA PRO A 16 5.58 5.30 -5.16
C PRO A 16 4.46 4.26 -5.32
N PRO A 17 3.65 4.00 -4.28
CA PRO A 17 2.49 3.13 -4.40
C PRO A 17 1.46 3.73 -5.36
N ARG A 18 0.84 2.88 -6.19
CA ARG A 18 -0.14 3.30 -7.19
C ARG A 18 -1.52 2.76 -6.86
N MET A 19 -2.51 3.64 -6.77
CA MET A 19 -3.92 3.23 -6.67
C MET A 19 -4.32 2.52 -7.96
N THR A 20 -4.83 1.29 -7.82
CA THR A 20 -5.30 0.45 -8.95
C THR A 20 -6.81 0.27 -8.94
N PHE A 21 -7.45 0.48 -7.80
CA PHE A 21 -8.90 0.42 -7.67
C PHE A 21 -9.39 1.36 -6.56
N ALA A 22 -10.49 2.06 -6.83
CA ALA A 22 -11.27 2.80 -5.85
C ALA A 22 -12.75 2.45 -6.03
N THR A 23 -13.51 2.44 -4.93
CA THR A 23 -14.96 2.21 -4.98
C THR A 23 -15.62 3.29 -5.84
N ALA A 24 -16.53 2.88 -6.71
CA ALA A 24 -17.29 3.80 -7.57
C ALA A 24 -18.08 4.79 -6.72
N GLY A 25 -18.24 6.03 -7.21
CA GLY A 25 -18.98 7.09 -6.51
C GLY A 25 -18.25 7.76 -5.35
N VAL A 26 -17.10 7.24 -4.88
CA VAL A 26 -16.32 7.91 -3.82
C VAL A 26 -15.70 9.21 -4.36
N PRO A 27 -15.81 10.36 -3.66
CA PRO A 27 -15.21 11.63 -4.07
C PRO A 27 -13.70 11.58 -4.25
N ALA A 28 -13.15 12.44 -5.11
CA ALA A 28 -11.72 12.49 -5.39
C ALA A 28 -10.89 12.78 -4.13
N ASP A 29 -11.34 13.73 -3.30
CA ASP A 29 -10.65 14.11 -2.06
C ASP A 29 -10.60 12.93 -1.08
N THR A 30 -11.69 12.19 -0.94
CA THR A 30 -11.72 10.98 -0.11
C THR A 30 -10.70 9.95 -0.61
N ARG A 31 -10.61 9.71 -1.92
CA ARG A 31 -9.60 8.81 -2.50
C ARG A 31 -8.18 9.28 -2.19
N ALA A 32 -7.94 10.59 -2.29
CA ALA A 32 -6.65 11.20 -1.97
C ALA A 32 -6.29 11.06 -0.48
N THR A 33 -7.25 11.28 0.43
CA THR A 33 -7.07 11.07 1.87
C THR A 33 -6.63 9.65 2.20
N TYR A 34 -7.31 8.64 1.64
CA TYR A 34 -6.91 7.24 1.88
C TYR A 34 -5.55 6.92 1.25
N LEU A 35 -5.26 7.40 0.04
CA LEU A 35 -3.94 7.17 -0.58
C LEU A 35 -2.81 7.81 0.25
N ASN A 36 -3.05 9.00 0.81
CA ASN A 36 -2.10 9.67 1.71
C ASN A 36 -1.90 8.89 3.01
N ALA A 37 -2.97 8.37 3.62
CA ALA A 37 -2.87 7.52 4.80
C ALA A 37 -2.06 6.25 4.53
N ILE A 38 -2.28 5.60 3.38
CA ILE A 38 -1.51 4.43 2.94
C ILE A 38 -0.04 4.79 2.78
N ASN A 39 0.27 5.89 2.08
CA ASN A 39 1.65 6.35 1.89
C ASN A 39 2.34 6.66 3.22
N ALA A 40 1.64 7.30 4.16
CA ALA A 40 2.16 7.57 5.50
C ALA A 40 2.45 6.28 6.27
N SER A 41 1.54 5.29 6.22
CA SER A 41 1.73 3.99 6.88
C SER A 41 2.96 3.25 6.35
N LEU A 42 3.14 3.23 5.03
CA LEU A 42 4.31 2.61 4.40
C LEU A 42 5.58 3.34 4.82
N LYS A 43 5.61 4.68 4.75
CA LYS A 43 6.78 5.46 5.19
C LYS A 43 7.16 5.20 6.65
N ALA A 44 6.18 5.01 7.54
CA ALA A 44 6.41 4.74 8.95
C ALA A 44 6.94 3.33 9.24
N CYS A 45 6.61 2.34 8.39
CA CYS A 45 6.97 0.94 8.61
C CYS A 45 8.21 0.47 7.81
N LEU A 46 8.65 1.23 6.82
CA LEU A 46 9.78 0.86 5.98
C LEU A 46 11.12 1.18 6.65
N PRO A 47 12.16 0.34 6.46
CA PRO A 47 12.13 -0.92 5.71
C PRO A 47 11.41 -2.04 6.48
N LEU A 48 10.61 -2.84 5.77
CA LEU A 48 9.97 -4.02 6.36
C LEU A 48 11.02 -5.10 6.68
N LYS A 49 10.90 -5.72 7.86
CA LYS A 49 11.83 -6.76 8.29
C LYS A 49 11.56 -8.07 7.54
N PHE A 50 12.40 -8.37 6.55
CA PHE A 50 12.32 -9.62 5.78
C PHE A 50 13.39 -10.62 6.21
N THR A 51 13.03 -11.90 6.15
CA THR A 51 14.04 -12.96 6.14
C THR A 51 14.77 -12.97 4.79
N SER A 52 15.98 -13.53 4.76
CA SER A 52 16.79 -13.57 3.54
C SER A 52 16.10 -14.33 2.39
N GLY A 53 15.45 -15.45 2.69
CA GLY A 53 14.68 -16.24 1.72
C GLY A 53 13.46 -15.47 1.20
N PHE A 54 12.68 -14.86 2.10
CA PHE A 54 11.49 -14.11 1.70
C PHE A 54 11.84 -12.85 0.90
N GLY A 55 12.84 -12.07 1.33
CA GLY A 55 13.30 -10.90 0.60
C GLY A 55 13.80 -11.25 -0.81
N GLY A 56 14.44 -12.41 -0.98
CA GLY A 56 14.83 -12.91 -2.30
C GLY A 56 13.67 -13.31 -3.19
N ALA A 57 12.66 -13.96 -2.62
CA ALA A 57 11.46 -14.36 -3.36
C ALA A 57 10.59 -13.15 -3.74
N LEU A 58 10.55 -12.10 -2.93
CA LEU A 58 9.66 -10.96 -3.11
C LEU A 58 10.26 -9.81 -3.94
N ALA A 59 11.59 -9.65 -3.92
CA ALA A 59 12.26 -8.47 -4.47
C ALA A 59 11.81 -8.13 -5.91
N GLY A 60 11.35 -6.90 -6.10
CA GLY A 60 10.90 -6.38 -7.39
C GLY A 60 9.52 -6.83 -7.84
N LYS A 61 8.91 -7.85 -7.22
CA LYS A 61 7.60 -8.36 -7.61
C LYS A 61 6.49 -7.39 -7.18
N PRO A 62 5.62 -6.93 -8.10
CA PRO A 62 4.48 -6.10 -7.75
C PRO A 62 3.48 -6.87 -6.89
N ILE A 63 3.04 -6.24 -5.80
CA ILE A 63 2.04 -6.79 -4.88
C ILE A 63 0.83 -5.85 -4.92
N ALA A 64 -0.36 -6.41 -5.10
CA ALA A 64 -1.61 -5.69 -4.99
C ALA A 64 -2.23 -5.95 -3.62
N ILE A 65 -2.34 -4.90 -2.80
CA ILE A 65 -2.93 -4.97 -1.46
C ILE A 65 -4.27 -4.24 -1.47
N ARG A 66 -5.32 -4.92 -1.00
CA ARG A 66 -6.61 -4.31 -0.71
C ARG A 66 -6.57 -3.75 0.71
N TYR A 67 -6.74 -2.44 0.82
CA TYR A 67 -6.97 -1.76 2.09
C TYR A 67 -8.47 -1.75 2.38
N VAL A 68 -8.82 -2.29 3.54
CA VAL A 68 -10.19 -2.36 4.05
C VAL A 68 -10.28 -1.41 5.24
N ASP A 69 -11.20 -0.47 5.18
CA ASP A 69 -11.56 0.35 6.32
C ASP A 69 -12.76 -0.30 7.01
N ASN A 70 -12.55 -0.73 8.26
CA ASN A 70 -13.56 -1.38 9.09
C ASN A 70 -14.14 -0.43 10.15
N ARG A 71 -13.90 0.88 10.03
CA ARG A 71 -14.50 1.85 10.95
C ARG A 71 -16.02 1.91 10.72
N GLU A 72 -16.76 1.91 11.81
CA GLU A 72 -18.17 2.26 11.83
C GLU A 72 -18.28 3.78 11.59
N LEU A 73 -18.38 4.18 10.32
CA LEU A 73 -18.62 5.56 9.95
C LEU A 73 -20.12 5.82 10.11
N ALA A 74 -20.49 6.84 10.88
CA ALA A 74 -21.87 7.32 10.91
C ALA A 74 -22.31 7.62 9.47
N LYS A 75 -23.48 7.09 9.09
CA LYS A 75 -24.03 7.20 7.73
C LYS A 75 -24.28 8.64 7.32
#